data_AF-A0A849GT16-F1
#
_entry.id   AF-A0A849GT16-F1
#
_cell.length_a   1.000
_cell.length_b   1.000
_cell.length_c   1.000
_cell.angle_alpha   90.00
_cell.angle_beta   90.00
_cell.angle_gamma   90.00
#
_symmetry.space_group_name_H-M   'P 1'
#
loop_
_entity.id
_entity.type
_entity.pdbx_description
1 polymer ?
#
loop_
_entity_poly.entity_id
_entity_poly.type
_entity_poly.pdbx_seq_one_letter_code
_entity_poly.pdbx_strand_id
1 'polypeptide(L)'
;MALIEAEILDGGGAVRLGWSDGVAARFHAIWLRDNARDAKTRDAGNGQRLISLADIAGDIALTEASVGAGGVEVSFSDGHRTHLPADWLRDNRYDGAGEAGVWSPAVRLWRAGHAVARDELPRLQSSPAALRDWLAAIVRDGVARVSGVPTASGSLEEIVKLFGHIRETNYGRWFDVRSEVNPTNLAYTNLGLQAHTDNPYRDPVPGLQVLACLENSVDGGESSVVDGFAAIEMLRSEDRQAYDVLADHPARFEYAGSDGVRLRSKRPIIECGPD
;
A
#
# COMPACT_ATOMS: atom_id res chain seq x y z
N MET A 1 16.26 -2.49 20.43
CA MET A 1 16.18 -2.29 21.91
C MET A 1 16.34 -3.63 22.59
N ALA A 2 17.00 -3.71 23.75
CA ALA A 2 17.31 -4.99 24.37
C ALA A 2 16.04 -5.62 24.97
N LEU A 3 15.82 -6.90 24.66
CA LEU A 3 14.87 -7.73 25.38
C LEU A 3 15.50 -8.14 26.71
N ILE A 4 14.74 -8.05 27.80
CA ILE A 4 15.24 -8.28 29.17
C ILE A 4 14.42 -9.31 29.95
N GLU A 5 13.21 -9.62 29.49
CA GLU A 5 12.29 -10.51 30.20
C GLU A 5 11.56 -11.43 29.21
N ALA A 6 11.39 -12.69 29.60
CA ALA A 6 10.54 -13.67 28.94
C ALA A 6 9.86 -14.54 30.00
N GLU A 7 8.53 -14.46 30.08
CA GLU A 7 7.70 -15.19 31.05
C GLU A 7 6.66 -16.03 30.31
N ILE A 8 6.66 -17.35 30.49
CA ILE A 8 5.62 -18.22 29.92
C ILE A 8 4.31 -18.03 30.69
N LEU A 9 3.23 -17.82 29.94
CA LEU A 9 1.88 -17.63 30.45
C LEU A 9 0.97 -18.79 30.03
N ASP A 10 -0.21 -18.87 30.65
CA ASP A 10 -1.33 -19.72 30.22
C ASP A 10 -0.96 -21.19 29.98
N GLY A 11 -0.11 -21.74 30.85
CA GLY A 11 0.35 -23.14 30.74
C GLY A 11 1.17 -23.44 29.49
N GLY A 12 1.82 -22.43 28.89
CA GLY A 12 2.55 -22.55 27.63
C GLY A 12 1.81 -21.97 26.43
N GLY A 13 0.56 -21.51 26.58
CA GLY A 13 -0.20 -20.93 25.48
C GLY A 13 0.38 -19.61 24.93
N ALA A 14 1.15 -18.88 25.74
CA ALA A 14 1.79 -17.63 25.34
C ALA A 14 3.09 -17.36 26.13
N VAL A 15 3.84 -16.35 25.68
CA VAL A 15 4.96 -15.74 26.41
C VAL A 15 4.77 -14.24 26.47
N ARG A 16 4.99 -13.64 27.64
CA ARG A 16 5.15 -12.20 27.82
C ARG A 16 6.61 -11.84 27.67
N LEU A 17 6.88 -10.89 26.78
CA LEU A 17 8.22 -10.37 26.51
C LEU A 17 8.32 -8.91 26.97
N GLY A 18 9.41 -8.57 27.66
CA GLY A 18 9.67 -7.22 28.18
C GLY A 18 10.96 -6.63 27.61
N TRP A 19 10.91 -5.39 27.15
CA TRP A 19 12.05 -4.62 26.63
C TRP A 19 12.58 -3.63 27.67
N SER A 20 13.85 -3.25 27.52
CA SER A 20 14.56 -2.35 28.42
C SER A 20 13.97 -0.94 28.56
N ASP A 21 13.07 -0.55 27.64
CA ASP A 21 12.37 0.74 27.66
C ASP A 21 11.00 0.66 28.34
N GLY A 22 10.68 -0.45 28.99
CA GLY A 22 9.43 -0.66 29.72
C GLY A 22 8.27 -1.14 28.85
N VAL A 23 8.46 -1.27 27.53
CA VAL A 23 7.42 -1.87 26.68
C VAL A 23 7.38 -3.37 26.92
N ALA A 24 6.18 -3.93 27.02
CA ALA A 24 5.94 -5.36 27.09
C ALA A 24 4.82 -5.78 26.14
N ALA A 25 4.87 -7.02 25.66
CA ALA A 25 3.83 -7.60 24.81
C ALA A 25 3.79 -9.13 24.94
N ARG A 26 2.59 -9.69 24.82
CA ARG A 26 2.34 -11.13 24.76
C ARG A 26 2.40 -11.66 23.33
N PHE A 27 2.90 -12.87 23.19
CA PHE A 27 2.90 -13.63 21.95
C PHE A 27 2.45 -15.07 22.22
N HIS A 28 1.38 -15.51 21.57
CA HIS A 28 0.87 -16.88 21.59
C HIS A 28 1.86 -17.86 20.95
N ALA A 29 1.94 -19.07 21.51
CA ALA A 29 2.79 -20.16 21.05
C ALA A 29 2.55 -20.49 19.57
N ILE A 30 1.28 -20.61 19.15
CA ILE A 30 0.91 -20.88 17.76
C ILE A 30 1.45 -19.83 16.79
N TRP A 31 1.41 -18.55 17.17
CA TRP A 31 1.90 -17.45 16.34
C TRP A 31 3.43 -17.49 16.23
N LEU A 32 4.14 -17.74 17.34
CA LEU A 32 5.59 -17.86 17.34
C LEU A 32 6.06 -19.06 16.52
N ARG A 33 5.35 -20.19 16.61
CA ARG A 33 5.66 -21.42 15.87
C ARG A 33 5.44 -21.27 14.36
N ASP A 34 4.35 -20.62 13.96
CA ASP A 34 4.03 -20.32 12.54
C ASP A 34 4.96 -19.25 11.93
N ASN A 35 5.58 -18.44 12.79
CA ASN A 35 6.54 -17.40 12.39
C ASN A 35 7.98 -17.70 12.76
N ALA A 36 8.30 -18.94 13.12
CA ALA A 36 9.66 -19.36 13.37
C ALA A 36 10.56 -19.03 12.16
N ARG A 37 11.80 -18.62 12.44
CA ARG A 37 12.71 -18.04 11.42
C ARG A 37 13.86 -18.96 11.04
N ASP A 38 13.82 -20.20 11.50
CA ASP A 38 14.80 -21.22 11.16
C ASP A 38 14.54 -21.82 9.77
N ALA A 39 15.56 -22.50 9.24
CA ALA A 39 15.56 -23.06 7.89
C ALA A 39 14.51 -24.18 7.65
N LYS A 40 13.89 -24.73 8.71
CA LYS A 40 12.77 -25.70 8.54
C LYS A 40 11.43 -25.00 8.39
N THR A 41 11.31 -23.75 8.83
CA THR A 41 10.07 -22.98 8.78
C THR A 41 10.07 -21.95 7.66
N ARG A 42 11.24 -21.36 7.34
CA ARG A 42 11.38 -20.38 6.26
C ARG A 42 12.58 -20.70 5.37
N ASP A 43 12.36 -20.59 4.07
CA ASP A 43 13.43 -20.71 3.08
C ASP A 43 14.39 -19.52 3.21
N ALA A 44 15.69 -19.81 3.32
CA ALA A 44 16.71 -18.78 3.52
C ALA A 44 16.98 -17.92 2.27
N GLY A 45 16.64 -18.42 1.07
CA GLY A 45 16.89 -17.73 -0.19
C GLY A 45 15.76 -16.81 -0.62
N ASN A 46 14.50 -17.19 -0.36
CA ASN A 46 13.32 -16.46 -0.83
C ASN A 46 12.35 -16.02 0.28
N GLY A 47 12.56 -16.45 1.53
CA GLY A 47 11.76 -16.06 2.69
C GLY A 47 10.36 -16.70 2.77
N GLN A 48 10.02 -17.59 1.84
CA GLN A 48 8.73 -18.30 1.85
C GLN A 48 8.63 -19.22 3.06
N ARG A 49 7.42 -19.31 3.61
CA ARG A 49 7.11 -20.28 4.67
C ARG A 49 7.10 -21.68 4.07
N LEU A 50 7.77 -22.62 4.73
CA LEU A 50 7.93 -24.02 4.31
C LEU A 50 6.92 -24.98 4.98
N ILE A 51 6.13 -24.47 5.92
CA ILE A 51 5.08 -25.20 6.62
C ILE A 51 3.72 -24.57 6.34
N SER A 52 2.68 -25.38 6.50
CA SER A 52 1.29 -24.95 6.57
C SER A 52 0.81 -24.91 8.02
N LEU A 53 -0.35 -24.28 8.26
CA LEU A 53 -0.99 -24.32 9.58
C LEU A 53 -1.33 -25.76 10.03
N ALA A 54 -1.60 -26.67 9.08
CA ALA A 54 -1.93 -28.06 9.38
C ALA A 54 -0.71 -28.85 9.90
N ASP A 55 0.50 -28.37 9.66
CA ASP A 55 1.74 -28.98 10.17
C ASP A 55 2.04 -28.59 11.63
N ILE A 56 1.26 -27.67 12.21
CA ILE A 56 1.40 -27.23 13.58
C ILE A 56 0.26 -27.83 14.42
N ALA A 57 0.62 -28.48 15.53
CA ALA A 57 -0.35 -29.05 16.45
C ALA A 57 -1.30 -27.96 17.00
N GLY A 58 -2.60 -28.24 17.07
CA GLY A 58 -3.60 -27.27 17.54
C GLY A 58 -3.46 -26.89 19.02
N ASP A 59 -2.80 -27.75 19.80
CA ASP A 59 -2.47 -27.59 21.21
C ASP A 59 -0.98 -27.25 21.43
N ILE A 60 -0.32 -26.68 20.41
CA ILE A 60 1.08 -26.27 20.51
C ILE A 60 1.29 -25.33 21.70
N ALA A 61 2.26 -25.67 22.54
CA ALA A 61 2.58 -24.94 23.76
C ALA A 61 4.08 -24.67 23.82
N LEU A 62 4.45 -23.56 24.45
CA LEU A 62 5.81 -23.26 24.84
C LEU A 62 6.20 -24.12 26.04
N THR A 63 7.31 -24.84 25.91
CA THR A 63 7.91 -25.61 27.01
C THR A 63 9.03 -24.83 27.69
N GLU A 64 9.73 -23.99 26.94
CA GLU A 64 10.80 -23.12 27.44
C GLU A 64 10.79 -21.79 26.68
N ALA A 65 11.12 -20.70 27.38
CA ALA A 65 11.38 -19.39 26.81
C ALA A 65 12.48 -18.72 27.63
N SER A 66 13.54 -18.27 26.95
CA SER A 66 14.65 -17.59 27.63
C SER A 66 15.20 -16.47 26.77
N VAL A 67 15.54 -15.36 27.41
CA VAL A 67 16.18 -14.23 26.72
C VAL A 67 17.59 -14.65 26.31
N GLY A 68 17.84 -14.64 25.00
CA GLY A 68 19.12 -14.98 24.38
C GLY A 68 19.85 -13.73 23.86
N ALA A 69 20.92 -13.95 23.09
CA ALA A 69 21.71 -12.87 22.51
C ALA A 69 20.90 -12.10 21.44
N GLY A 70 20.28 -10.99 21.86
CA GLY A 70 19.53 -10.10 20.96
C GLY A 70 18.12 -10.56 20.63
N GLY A 71 17.55 -11.51 21.38
CA GLY A 71 16.23 -12.08 21.11
C GLY A 71 15.75 -13.06 22.18
N VAL A 72 14.80 -13.92 21.83
CA VAL A 72 14.29 -14.99 22.69
C VAL A 72 14.52 -16.34 22.01
N GLU A 73 15.04 -17.29 22.79
CA GLU A 73 15.08 -18.71 22.45
C GLU A 73 13.82 -19.37 23.02
N VAL A 74 13.05 -20.05 22.17
CA VAL A 74 11.81 -20.74 22.57
C VAL A 74 11.84 -22.19 22.12
N SER A 75 11.32 -23.06 22.98
CA SER A 75 11.08 -24.49 22.73
C SER A 75 9.59 -24.77 22.77
N PHE A 76 9.11 -25.65 21.89
CA PHE A 76 7.70 -26.00 21.76
C PHE A 76 7.43 -27.47 22.10
N SER A 77 6.16 -27.80 22.37
CA SER A 77 5.71 -29.17 22.70
C SER A 77 5.87 -30.18 21.56
N ASP A 78 6.01 -29.73 20.31
CA ASP A 78 6.34 -30.57 19.14
C ASP A 78 7.85 -30.89 19.03
N GLY A 79 8.65 -30.43 19.99
CA GLY A 79 10.11 -30.58 20.00
C GLY A 79 10.84 -29.58 19.12
N HIS A 80 10.13 -28.64 18.46
CA HIS A 80 10.76 -27.57 17.71
C HIS A 80 11.41 -26.55 18.64
N ARG A 81 12.52 -25.97 18.20
CA ARG A 81 13.23 -24.90 18.91
C ARG A 81 13.67 -23.84 17.91
N THR A 82 13.49 -22.58 18.26
CA THR A 82 13.84 -21.46 17.38
C THR A 82 14.27 -20.22 18.17
N HIS A 83 15.03 -19.36 17.51
CA HIS A 83 15.42 -18.05 18.00
C HIS A 83 14.67 -16.96 17.24
N LEU A 84 14.11 -15.99 17.97
CA LEU A 84 13.39 -14.86 17.41
C LEU A 84 14.06 -13.53 17.83
N PRO A 85 14.54 -12.70 16.88
CA PRO A 85 15.19 -11.43 17.18
C PRO A 85 14.26 -10.45 17.91
N ALA A 86 14.79 -9.74 18.91
CA ALA A 86 14.05 -8.80 19.75
C ALA A 86 13.41 -7.66 18.95
N ASP A 87 14.13 -7.10 17.97
CA ASP A 87 13.61 -6.01 17.14
C ASP A 87 12.50 -6.51 16.20
N TRP A 88 12.63 -7.71 15.63
CA TRP A 88 11.57 -8.30 14.81
C TRP A 88 10.31 -8.56 15.63
N LEU A 89 10.44 -9.12 16.84
CA LEU A 89 9.31 -9.32 17.75
C LEU A 89 8.64 -7.98 18.09
N ARG A 90 9.44 -6.96 18.38
CA ARG A 90 8.97 -5.61 18.69
C ARG A 90 8.16 -5.00 17.54
N ASP A 91 8.64 -5.13 16.32
CA ASP A 91 7.98 -4.58 15.12
C ASP A 91 6.71 -5.36 14.74
N ASN A 92 6.56 -6.60 15.23
CA ASN A 92 5.44 -7.49 14.93
C ASN A 92 4.54 -7.76 16.14
N ARG A 93 4.54 -6.87 17.14
CA ARG A 93 3.63 -6.96 18.29
C ARG A 93 2.19 -6.76 17.84
N TYR A 94 1.31 -7.63 18.33
CA TYR A 94 -0.14 -7.48 18.22
C TYR A 94 -0.82 -7.34 19.59
N ASP A 95 -0.10 -7.58 20.67
CA ASP A 95 -0.62 -7.39 22.02
C ASP A 95 -0.51 -5.92 22.44
N GLY A 96 -1.62 -5.22 22.26
CA GLY A 96 -1.76 -3.80 22.53
C GLY A 96 -2.66 -3.15 21.48
N ALA A 97 -3.42 -2.13 21.89
CA ALA A 97 -4.06 -1.23 20.95
C ALA A 97 -2.96 -0.35 20.34
N GLY A 98 -2.22 -0.87 19.37
CA GLY A 98 -1.63 0.03 18.39
C GLY A 98 -2.80 0.80 17.82
N GLU A 99 -2.84 2.12 18.01
CA GLU A 99 -3.72 2.97 17.21
C GLU A 99 -3.25 2.76 15.77
N ALA A 100 -3.85 1.79 15.07
CA ALA A 100 -3.72 1.70 13.64
C ALA A 100 -4.27 3.03 13.14
N GLY A 101 -3.38 3.95 12.77
CA GLY A 101 -3.78 5.21 12.20
C GLY A 101 -4.69 4.91 11.01
N VAL A 102 -5.71 5.75 10.81
CA VAL A 102 -6.64 5.65 9.67
C VAL A 102 -5.88 5.53 8.34
N TRP A 103 -4.67 6.12 8.30
CA TRP A 103 -3.77 6.10 7.17
C TRP A 103 -2.49 5.34 7.50
N SER A 104 -1.90 4.71 6.47
CA SER A 104 -0.53 4.20 6.56
C SER A 104 0.41 5.30 7.09
N PRO A 105 1.35 5.00 8.02
CA PRO A 105 2.28 6.00 8.56
C PRO A 105 3.13 6.72 7.50
N ALA A 106 3.24 6.14 6.30
CA ALA A 106 3.94 6.75 5.18
C ALA A 106 3.14 7.87 4.52
N VAL A 107 1.80 7.87 4.62
CA VAL A 107 0.92 8.82 3.95
C VAL A 107 0.94 10.17 4.66
N ARG A 108 1.00 11.24 3.87
CA ARG A 108 0.90 12.62 4.33
C ARG A 108 -0.25 13.32 3.61
N LEU A 109 -1.25 13.71 4.39
CA LEU A 109 -2.36 14.50 3.88
C LEU A 109 -1.91 15.92 3.52
N TRP A 110 -2.42 16.47 2.42
CA TRP A 110 -2.07 17.82 1.97
C TRP A 110 -3.28 18.59 1.40
N ARG A 111 -3.11 19.91 1.29
CA ARG A 111 -4.13 20.86 0.76
C ARG A 111 -3.50 21.77 -0.29
N ALA A 112 -4.24 22.77 -0.75
CA ALA A 112 -3.76 23.76 -1.70
C ALA A 112 -2.40 24.34 -1.30
N GLY A 113 -1.50 24.51 -2.27
CA GLY A 113 -0.12 24.97 -2.06
C GLY A 113 0.89 23.86 -1.80
N HIS A 114 0.49 22.58 -1.86
CA HIS A 114 1.41 21.45 -1.72
C HIS A 114 2.50 21.43 -2.79
N ALA A 115 3.74 21.22 -2.36
CA ALA A 115 4.88 21.10 -3.25
C ALA A 115 4.99 19.67 -3.78
N VAL A 116 4.56 19.45 -5.02
CA VAL A 116 4.71 18.16 -5.73
C VAL A 116 6.19 17.86 -5.95
N ALA A 117 6.64 16.67 -5.55
CA ALA A 117 8.00 16.20 -5.76
C ALA A 117 8.35 16.12 -7.25
N ARG A 118 9.59 16.43 -7.61
CA ARG A 118 10.04 16.55 -9.01
C ARG A 118 11.40 15.92 -9.18
N ASP A 119 11.59 15.22 -10.29
CA ASP A 119 12.90 14.74 -10.72
C ASP A 119 12.97 14.66 -12.26
N GLU A 120 14.13 14.29 -12.80
CA GLU A 120 14.35 14.13 -14.24
C GLU A 120 14.53 12.67 -14.62
N LEU A 121 13.92 12.24 -15.73
CA LEU A 121 13.97 10.85 -16.19
C LEU A 121 15.41 10.30 -16.29
N PRO A 122 16.41 11.02 -16.85
CA PRO A 122 17.79 10.54 -16.87
C PRO A 122 18.40 10.30 -15.48
N ARG A 123 18.01 11.12 -14.48
CA ARG A 123 18.48 10.97 -13.10
C ARG A 123 17.80 9.79 -12.41
N LEU A 124 16.50 9.60 -12.63
CA LEU A 124 15.75 8.43 -12.13
C LEU A 124 16.29 7.12 -12.74
N GLN A 125 16.70 7.14 -14.01
CA GLN A 125 17.30 5.98 -14.69
C GLN A 125 18.71 5.62 -14.16
N SER A 126 19.50 6.62 -13.75
CA SER A 126 20.90 6.44 -13.38
C SER A 126 21.16 6.38 -11.87
N SER A 127 20.20 6.77 -11.03
CA SER A 127 20.37 6.84 -9.57
C SER A 127 19.28 6.07 -8.83
N PRO A 128 19.60 4.88 -8.26
CA PRO A 128 18.66 4.13 -7.42
C PRO A 128 18.15 4.92 -6.22
N ALA A 129 18.98 5.83 -5.67
CA ALA A 129 18.58 6.70 -4.58
C ALA A 129 17.52 7.73 -5.03
N ALA A 130 17.71 8.38 -6.18
CA ALA A 130 16.73 9.31 -6.72
C ALA A 130 15.40 8.60 -7.04
N LEU A 131 15.46 7.41 -7.67
CA LEU A 131 14.28 6.60 -7.94
C LEU A 131 13.53 6.23 -6.65
N ARG A 132 14.24 5.76 -5.62
CA ARG A 132 13.66 5.45 -4.32
C ARG A 132 12.97 6.66 -3.71
N ASP A 133 13.62 7.82 -3.71
CA ASP A 133 13.08 9.03 -3.08
C ASP A 133 11.87 9.57 -3.85
N TRP A 134 11.87 9.45 -5.19
CA TRP A 134 10.72 9.79 -6.04
C TRP A 134 9.53 8.83 -5.85
N LEU A 135 9.77 7.52 -5.78
CA LEU A 135 8.73 6.53 -5.46
C LEU A 135 8.19 6.70 -4.04
N ALA A 136 9.06 7.01 -3.07
CA ALA A 136 8.65 7.31 -1.71
C ALA A 136 7.75 8.57 -1.65
N ALA A 137 7.99 9.56 -2.52
CA ALA A 137 7.09 10.71 -2.65
C ALA A 137 5.72 10.32 -3.23
N ILE A 138 5.66 9.38 -4.17
CA ILE A 138 4.37 8.84 -4.68
C ILE A 138 3.62 8.12 -3.57
N VAL A 139 4.29 7.28 -2.78
CA VAL A 139 3.65 6.59 -1.64
C VAL A 139 3.18 7.58 -0.57
N ARG A 140 3.98 8.61 -0.28
CA ARG A 140 3.69 9.59 0.76
C ARG A 140 2.60 10.58 0.38
N ASP A 141 2.71 11.17 -0.81
CA ASP A 141 1.88 12.31 -1.23
C ASP A 141 0.87 11.93 -2.32
N GLY A 142 0.90 10.72 -2.88
CA GLY A 142 0.03 10.28 -3.96
C GLY A 142 0.35 10.86 -5.35
N VAL A 143 1.32 11.77 -5.45
CA VAL A 143 1.66 12.48 -6.70
C VAL A 143 3.14 12.86 -6.76
N ALA A 144 3.74 12.69 -7.94
CA ALA A 144 5.07 13.20 -8.27
C ALA A 144 5.16 13.57 -9.75
N ARG A 145 6.07 14.47 -10.11
CA ARG A 145 6.31 14.91 -11.48
C ARG A 145 7.67 14.45 -11.97
N VAL A 146 7.76 14.13 -13.25
CA VAL A 146 9.03 13.83 -13.93
C VAL A 146 9.17 14.71 -15.17
N SER A 147 10.36 15.26 -15.39
CA SER A 147 10.73 16.01 -16.60
C SER A 147 11.79 15.26 -17.42
N GLY A 148 12.05 15.72 -18.65
CA GLY A 148 13.03 15.08 -19.54
C GLY A 148 12.54 13.76 -20.17
N VAL A 149 11.23 13.54 -20.18
CA VAL A 149 10.60 12.42 -20.89
C VAL A 149 10.56 12.76 -22.39
N PRO A 150 10.96 11.86 -23.30
CA PRO A 150 10.86 12.12 -24.74
C PRO A 150 9.41 12.39 -25.17
N THR A 151 9.24 13.31 -26.12
CA THR A 151 7.91 13.74 -26.62
C THR A 151 7.42 12.85 -27.76
N ALA A 152 7.49 11.53 -27.56
CA ALA A 152 6.97 10.53 -28.50
C ALA A 152 5.86 9.67 -27.83
N SER A 153 4.87 9.24 -28.61
CA SER A 153 3.83 8.34 -28.09
C SER A 153 4.47 7.04 -27.59
N GLY A 154 4.07 6.60 -26.41
CA GLY A 154 4.65 5.44 -25.71
C GLY A 154 5.86 5.75 -24.82
N SER A 155 6.42 6.97 -24.82
CA SER A 155 7.58 7.31 -23.97
C SER A 155 7.30 7.23 -22.46
N LEU A 156 6.03 7.24 -22.04
CA LEU A 156 5.67 6.95 -20.64
C LEU A 156 6.13 5.56 -20.18
N GLU A 157 6.33 4.61 -21.11
CA GLU A 157 6.81 3.27 -20.80
C GLU A 157 8.22 3.29 -20.21
N GLU A 158 9.05 4.29 -20.59
CA GLU A 158 10.38 4.48 -20.02
C GLU A 158 10.34 4.82 -18.53
N ILE A 159 9.26 5.48 -18.07
CA ILE A 159 9.04 5.78 -16.65
C ILE A 159 8.56 4.52 -15.92
N VAL A 160 7.55 3.83 -16.46
CA VAL A 160 6.93 2.67 -15.80
C VAL A 160 7.90 1.51 -15.63
N LYS A 161 8.80 1.28 -16.60
CA LYS A 161 9.85 0.24 -16.53
C LYS A 161 10.79 0.39 -15.34
N LEU A 162 10.88 1.58 -14.74
CA LEU A 162 11.73 1.80 -13.57
C LEU A 162 11.18 1.11 -12.31
N PHE A 163 9.86 0.88 -12.23
CA PHE A 163 9.23 0.43 -10.98
C PHE A 163 8.17 -0.65 -11.14
N GLY A 164 7.76 -1.00 -12.37
CA GLY A 164 6.72 -2.00 -12.56
C GLY A 164 6.36 -2.27 -14.01
N HIS A 165 5.07 -2.48 -14.24
CA HIS A 165 4.51 -2.85 -15.53
C HIS A 165 3.23 -2.08 -15.80
N ILE A 166 2.90 -1.94 -17.08
CA ILE A 166 1.68 -1.27 -17.53
C ILE A 166 0.49 -2.23 -17.39
N ARG A 167 -0.62 -1.73 -16.84
CA ARG A 167 -1.92 -2.42 -16.88
C ARG A 167 -2.59 -2.16 -18.22
N GLU A 168 -2.47 -3.12 -19.14
CA GLU A 168 -3.16 -3.06 -20.42
C GLU A 168 -4.68 -3.14 -20.24
N THR A 169 -5.41 -2.32 -21.01
CA THR A 169 -6.88 -2.27 -20.99
C THR A 169 -7.44 -2.35 -22.41
N ASN A 170 -8.76 -2.31 -22.57
CA ASN A 170 -9.37 -2.17 -23.90
C ASN A 170 -9.04 -0.83 -24.60
N TYR A 171 -8.43 0.13 -23.91
CA TYR A 171 -7.85 1.34 -24.54
C TYR A 171 -6.45 1.10 -25.10
N GLY A 172 -5.90 -0.11 -24.95
CA GLY A 172 -4.54 -0.47 -25.29
C GLY A 172 -3.61 -0.44 -24.06
N ARG A 173 -2.31 -0.59 -24.35
CA ARG A 173 -1.22 -0.48 -23.37
C ARG A 173 -1.05 0.97 -22.91
N TRP A 174 -1.21 1.93 -23.82
CA TRP A 174 -1.40 3.34 -23.53
C TRP A 174 -2.37 3.90 -24.56
N PHE A 175 -2.87 5.11 -24.32
CA PHE A 175 -3.71 5.84 -25.26
C PHE A 175 -3.30 7.31 -25.29
N ASP A 176 -3.43 7.94 -26.45
CA ASP A 176 -3.17 9.37 -26.59
C ASP A 176 -4.41 10.15 -26.11
N VAL A 177 -4.18 11.19 -25.31
CA VAL A 177 -5.21 12.17 -24.94
C VAL A 177 -5.04 13.41 -25.80
N ARG A 178 -6.00 13.62 -26.72
CA ARG A 178 -6.02 14.76 -27.64
C ARG A 178 -7.34 15.50 -27.46
N SER A 179 -7.30 16.82 -27.36
CA SER A 179 -8.52 17.63 -27.40
C SER A 179 -9.04 17.62 -28.84
N GLU A 180 -10.08 16.83 -29.10
CA GLU A 180 -10.73 16.74 -30.41
C GLU A 180 -12.10 17.43 -30.40
N VAL A 181 -12.52 17.99 -31.53
CA VAL A 181 -13.75 18.79 -31.64
C VAL A 181 -15.04 17.92 -31.58
N ASN A 182 -14.97 16.58 -31.50
CA ASN A 182 -16.13 15.70 -31.27
C ASN A 182 -15.78 14.38 -30.53
N PRO A 183 -15.78 14.37 -29.18
CA PRO A 183 -15.38 13.22 -28.37
C PRO A 183 -16.41 12.11 -28.18
N THR A 184 -15.94 10.86 -28.11
CA THR A 184 -16.67 9.70 -27.54
C THR A 184 -16.50 9.56 -26.02
N ASN A 185 -15.51 10.24 -25.42
CA ASN A 185 -15.23 10.25 -23.99
C ASN A 185 -15.09 11.71 -23.51
N LEU A 186 -15.67 12.05 -22.35
CA LEU A 186 -15.57 13.39 -21.74
C LEU A 186 -14.11 13.86 -21.59
N ALA A 187 -13.17 12.93 -21.43
CA ALA A 187 -11.73 13.23 -21.39
C ALA A 187 -11.19 13.94 -22.64
N TYR A 188 -11.90 13.92 -23.77
CA TYR A 188 -11.51 14.64 -24.98
C TYR A 188 -12.33 15.93 -25.23
N THR A 189 -13.19 16.35 -24.30
CA THR A 189 -14.02 17.58 -24.42
C THR A 189 -13.35 18.81 -23.79
N ASN A 190 -13.72 20.01 -24.25
CA ASN A 190 -13.34 21.31 -23.64
C ASN A 190 -14.15 21.65 -22.36
N LEU A 191 -14.96 20.72 -21.85
CA LEU A 191 -15.67 20.90 -20.58
C LEU A 191 -14.68 20.59 -19.46
N GLY A 192 -14.47 21.54 -18.54
CA GLY A 192 -13.54 21.36 -17.42
C GLY A 192 -13.84 20.08 -16.65
N LEU A 193 -12.88 19.15 -16.66
CA LEU A 193 -13.01 17.91 -15.91
C LEU A 193 -12.92 18.22 -14.42
N GLN A 194 -13.98 17.90 -13.68
CA GLN A 194 -13.93 17.91 -12.22
C GLN A 194 -12.88 16.90 -11.75
N ALA A 195 -12.32 17.11 -10.56
CA ALA A 195 -11.42 16.13 -9.95
C ALA A 195 -12.14 14.77 -9.85
N HIS A 196 -11.52 13.72 -10.38
CA HIS A 196 -12.06 12.38 -10.43
C HIS A 196 -10.94 11.34 -10.33
N THR A 197 -11.31 10.11 -10.00
CA THR A 197 -10.45 8.94 -10.16
C THR A 197 -10.81 8.21 -11.45
N ASP A 198 -9.79 7.71 -12.14
CA ASP A 198 -10.00 7.05 -13.42
C ASP A 198 -10.54 5.63 -13.27
N ASN A 199 -11.46 5.28 -14.16
CA ASN A 199 -11.94 3.91 -14.36
C ASN A 199 -12.58 3.26 -13.10
N PRO A 200 -13.46 3.96 -12.34
CA PRO A 200 -14.10 3.37 -11.17
C PRO A 200 -15.00 2.18 -11.53
N TYR A 201 -15.40 2.05 -12.80
CA TYR A 201 -16.12 0.92 -13.38
C TYR A 201 -15.28 -0.36 -13.58
N ARG A 202 -14.00 -0.37 -13.22
CA ARG A 202 -13.14 -1.58 -13.21
C ARG A 202 -12.92 -2.10 -11.81
N ASP A 203 -12.81 -3.41 -11.70
CA ASP A 203 -12.48 -4.11 -10.46
C ASP A 203 -11.47 -5.23 -10.76
N PRO A 204 -10.18 -5.11 -10.37
CA PRO A 204 -9.60 -3.99 -9.63
C PRO A 204 -9.44 -2.72 -10.48
N VAL A 205 -9.55 -1.56 -9.83
CA VAL A 205 -9.27 -0.23 -10.40
C VAL A 205 -7.77 -0.07 -10.67
N PRO A 206 -7.32 0.67 -11.71
CA PRO A 206 -5.91 1.01 -11.87
C PRO A 206 -5.36 1.78 -10.64
N GLY A 207 -4.26 1.30 -10.05
CA GLY A 207 -3.70 1.90 -8.82
C GLY A 207 -2.76 3.09 -9.04
N LEU A 208 -2.22 3.26 -10.25
CA LEU A 208 -1.39 4.40 -10.63
C LEU A 208 -1.74 4.84 -12.06
N GLN A 209 -1.73 6.14 -12.30
CA GLN A 209 -1.90 6.74 -13.62
C GLN A 209 -0.67 7.58 -13.95
N VAL A 210 -0.13 7.38 -15.16
CA VAL A 210 1.00 8.17 -15.69
C VAL A 210 0.50 8.95 -16.89
N LEU A 211 0.58 10.28 -16.81
CA LEU A 211 0.25 11.19 -17.90
C LEU A 211 1.54 11.87 -18.37
N ALA A 212 1.85 11.72 -19.66
CA ALA A 212 3.01 12.34 -20.30
C ALA A 212 2.54 13.39 -21.31
N CYS A 213 2.94 14.64 -21.10
CA CYS A 213 2.68 15.72 -22.04
C CYS A 213 3.63 15.59 -23.24
N LEU A 214 3.08 15.33 -24.44
CA LEU A 214 3.85 15.28 -25.68
C LEU A 214 3.90 16.64 -26.37
N GLU A 215 2.79 17.37 -26.36
CA GLU A 215 2.65 18.70 -26.93
C GLU A 215 1.67 19.52 -26.08
N ASN A 216 1.98 20.80 -25.88
CA ASN A 216 1.03 21.78 -25.38
C ASN A 216 1.20 23.08 -26.16
N SER A 217 0.18 23.46 -26.93
CA SER A 217 0.19 24.62 -27.83
C SER A 217 -0.95 25.61 -27.55
N VAL A 218 -1.64 25.46 -26.42
CA VAL A 218 -2.77 26.32 -26.01
C VAL A 218 -2.52 26.95 -24.64
N ASP A 219 -3.14 28.11 -24.42
CA ASP A 219 -3.25 28.70 -23.09
C ASP A 219 -4.37 27.99 -22.30
N GLY A 220 -4.10 27.66 -21.03
CA GLY A 220 -4.98 26.86 -20.17
C GLY A 220 -4.64 25.36 -20.19
N GLY A 221 -5.59 24.52 -19.77
CA GLY A 221 -5.40 23.06 -19.70
C GLY A 221 -4.49 22.62 -18.55
N GLU A 222 -4.40 23.43 -17.50
CA GLU A 222 -3.59 23.11 -16.33
C GLU A 222 -4.08 21.83 -15.66
N SER A 223 -3.13 20.95 -15.35
CA SER A 223 -3.44 19.79 -14.51
C SER A 223 -3.75 20.25 -13.09
N SER A 224 -4.87 19.78 -12.55
CA SER A 224 -5.21 19.92 -11.14
C SER A 224 -5.21 18.55 -10.47
N VAL A 225 -4.74 18.50 -9.22
CA VAL A 225 -4.73 17.29 -8.40
C VAL A 225 -5.27 17.65 -7.03
N VAL A 226 -6.08 16.77 -6.46
CA VAL A 226 -6.69 16.91 -5.14
C VAL A 226 -6.33 15.69 -4.32
N ASP A 227 -5.91 15.91 -3.08
CA ASP A 227 -5.76 14.82 -2.11
C ASP A 227 -7.15 14.34 -1.66
N GLY A 228 -7.56 13.20 -2.20
CA GLY A 228 -8.82 12.56 -1.85
C GLY A 228 -8.90 12.21 -0.36
N PHE A 229 -7.80 11.83 0.28
CA PHE A 229 -7.78 11.49 1.70
C PHE A 229 -7.94 12.73 2.58
N ALA A 230 -7.31 13.86 2.22
CA ALA A 230 -7.54 15.13 2.92
C ALA A 230 -8.99 15.63 2.75
N ALA A 231 -9.58 15.43 1.58
CA ALA A 231 -11.00 15.75 1.34
C ALA A 231 -11.93 14.85 2.17
N ILE A 232 -11.62 13.57 2.27
CA ILE A 232 -12.36 12.60 3.10
C ILE A 232 -12.27 12.97 4.59
N GLU A 233 -11.08 13.31 5.11
CA GLU A 233 -10.94 13.74 6.51
C GLU A 233 -11.70 15.02 6.82
N MET A 234 -11.70 15.96 5.88
CA MET A 234 -12.49 17.18 6.00
C MET A 234 -13.98 16.85 6.07
N LEU A 235 -14.50 16.04 5.12
CA LEU A 235 -15.89 15.58 5.14
C LEU A 235 -16.23 14.87 6.44
N ARG A 236 -15.38 13.95 6.90
CA ARG A 236 -15.57 13.20 8.15
C ARG A 236 -15.69 14.12 9.36
N SER A 237 -14.95 15.23 9.37
CA SER A 237 -14.97 16.24 10.44
C SER A 237 -16.16 17.20 10.37
N GLU A 238 -16.60 17.54 9.16
CA GLU A 238 -17.64 18.55 8.92
C GLU A 238 -19.05 17.93 8.91
N ASP A 239 -19.20 16.76 8.30
CA ASP A 239 -20.46 16.02 8.17
C ASP A 239 -20.19 14.51 8.22
N ARG A 240 -20.20 13.97 9.44
CA ARG A 240 -19.99 12.53 9.67
C ARG A 240 -21.07 11.67 9.01
N GLN A 241 -22.31 12.15 8.94
CA GLN A 241 -23.40 11.40 8.34
C GLN A 241 -23.20 11.26 6.83
N ALA A 242 -22.79 12.32 6.14
CA ALA A 242 -22.45 12.25 4.72
C ALA A 242 -21.25 11.32 4.47
N TYR A 243 -20.22 11.37 5.32
CA TYR A 243 -19.11 10.43 5.26
C TYR A 243 -19.59 8.97 5.37
N ASP A 244 -20.37 8.64 6.40
CA ASP A 244 -20.86 7.27 6.63
C ASP A 244 -21.71 6.81 5.43
N VAL A 245 -22.53 7.69 4.83
CA VAL A 245 -23.31 7.35 3.64
C VAL A 245 -22.41 6.98 2.45
N LEU A 246 -21.34 7.74 2.21
CA LEU A 246 -20.42 7.51 1.09
C LEU A 246 -19.50 6.30 1.30
N ALA A 247 -19.28 5.90 2.56
CA ALA A 247 -18.50 4.73 2.94
C ALA A 247 -19.32 3.44 2.94
N ASP A 248 -20.53 3.48 3.50
CA ASP A 248 -21.32 2.27 3.77
C ASP A 248 -22.22 1.85 2.60
N HIS A 249 -22.52 2.77 1.66
CA HIS A 249 -23.42 2.50 0.54
C HIS A 249 -22.67 2.48 -0.80
N PRO A 250 -22.52 1.29 -1.43
CA PRO A 250 -21.85 1.19 -2.71
C PRO A 250 -22.57 1.92 -3.84
N ALA A 251 -21.82 2.75 -4.56
CA ALA A 251 -22.23 3.27 -5.85
C ALA A 251 -22.12 2.19 -6.94
N ARG A 252 -22.73 2.46 -8.10
CA ARG A 252 -22.55 1.66 -9.31
C ARG A 252 -21.89 2.53 -10.37
N PHE A 253 -20.84 2.00 -10.96
CA PHE A 253 -20.13 2.65 -12.06
C PHE A 253 -20.29 1.82 -13.32
N GLU A 254 -20.49 2.47 -14.46
CA GLU A 254 -20.64 1.81 -15.74
C GLU A 254 -19.91 2.60 -16.84
N TYR A 255 -19.21 1.88 -17.70
CA TYR A 255 -18.71 2.37 -18.97
C TYR A 255 -19.22 1.46 -20.09
N ALA A 256 -19.86 2.08 -21.08
CA ALA A 256 -20.39 1.42 -22.28
C ALA A 256 -20.16 2.29 -23.52
N GLY A 257 -18.96 2.87 -23.64
CA GLY A 257 -18.65 3.91 -24.64
C GLY A 257 -17.96 3.42 -25.91
N SER A 258 -17.57 2.14 -26.02
CA SER A 258 -16.91 1.58 -27.20
C SER A 258 -17.54 0.26 -27.62
N ASP A 259 -17.58 -0.01 -28.92
CA ASP A 259 -18.18 -1.22 -29.49
C ASP A 259 -17.62 -2.48 -28.82
N GLY A 260 -18.52 -3.31 -28.29
CA GLY A 260 -18.17 -4.56 -27.62
C GLY A 260 -17.59 -4.43 -26.21
N VAL A 261 -17.48 -3.22 -25.64
CA VAL A 261 -16.96 -3.03 -24.27
C VAL A 261 -18.05 -2.53 -23.34
N ARG A 262 -18.33 -3.31 -22.29
CA ARG A 262 -19.19 -2.91 -21.19
C ARG A 262 -18.56 -3.30 -19.86
N LEU A 263 -18.16 -2.30 -19.08
CA LEU A 263 -17.48 -2.47 -17.80
C LEU A 263 -18.39 -1.97 -16.69
N ARG A 264 -18.47 -2.72 -15.60
CA ARG A 264 -19.28 -2.37 -14.44
C ARG A 264 -18.56 -2.73 -13.16
N SER A 265 -18.77 -1.93 -12.13
CA SER A 265 -18.37 -2.24 -10.76
C SER A 265 -19.44 -1.76 -9.78
N LYS A 266 -19.37 -2.28 -8.56
CA LYS A 266 -20.14 -1.83 -7.41
C LYS A 266 -19.18 -1.65 -6.24
N ARG A 267 -18.84 -0.41 -5.93
CA ARG A 267 -17.86 -0.03 -4.89
C ARG A 267 -18.35 1.22 -4.16
N PRO A 268 -18.05 1.39 -2.86
CA PRO A 268 -18.32 2.65 -2.16
C PRO A 268 -17.49 3.79 -2.77
N ILE A 269 -17.91 5.03 -2.51
CA ILE A 269 -17.12 6.21 -2.89
C ILE A 269 -15.89 6.33 -1.99
N ILE A 270 -16.06 5.99 -0.70
CA ILE A 270 -14.99 5.93 0.30
C ILE A 270 -14.82 4.46 0.68
N GLU A 271 -13.71 3.84 0.28
CA GLU A 271 -13.41 2.46 0.66
C GLU A 271 -12.52 2.45 1.90
N CYS A 272 -13.01 1.84 2.98
CA CYS A 272 -12.27 1.69 4.24
C CYS A 272 -11.62 0.31 4.33
N GLY A 273 -10.50 0.23 5.05
CA GLY A 273 -9.94 -1.04 5.49
C GLY A 273 -10.90 -1.78 6.43
N PRO A 274 -10.62 -3.05 6.74
CA PRO A 274 -11.42 -3.82 7.69
C PRO A 274 -11.28 -3.35 9.15
N ASP A 275 -10.27 -2.53 9.45
CA ASP A 275 -9.90 -2.04 10.78
C ASP A 275 -10.47 -0.63 11.06
#